data_AF-A0A660U5F1-F1
#
_entry.id   AF-A0A660U5F1-F1
#
_cell.length_a   1.000
_cell.length_b   1.000
_cell.length_c   1.000
_cell.angle_alpha   90.00
_cell.angle_beta   90.00
_cell.angle_gamma   90.00
#
_symmetry.space_group_name_H-M   'P 1'
#
loop_
_entity.id
_entity.type
_entity.pdbx_description
1 polymer ?
#
loop_
_entity_poly.entity_id
_entity_poly.type
_entity_poly.pdbx_seq_one_letter_code
_entity_poly.pdbx_strand_id
1 'polypeptide(L)'
;RDVGVPLKPGEEYIDEGPAVAIFACRAGTPQELLRAAESIAQEASAYLKGERGFEGRISYSSSDEVRVEFDLEGFDRAMRRYIDGFKFNGFNAAGLFRAIPRSIGPYERFTPEFEEIYRKVARELEDHLRERGWLDEAYFYWFDEPSEEDYPFVIKGMELLKRVAPGVKRLLTEQPEPPLYGHVDIWVPVLNMFDPERAEERQRAGEEVWWYVCCGPRAPYPNNFIDHPAICHRIRFWAAEKYGVQGSLYWSTTYWASFGKPRNPWKDPASYSPTGTFWGNGDGFLLYPPRREIPSEPVIEGPVDSIRWELIREGLEDREYFFILRELLREAEGKAGEDVLREAREALKLPDELVRSLTDFTTDPEEIFKARERVARAIERLKSHLEGS
;
A
#
# COMPACT_ATOMS: atom_id res chain seq x y z
N ARG A 1 34.68 -13.34 5.30
CA ARG A 1 35.33 -14.67 5.13
C ARG A 1 34.96 -15.18 3.74
N ASP A 2 35.80 -16.02 3.11
CA ASP A 2 35.44 -16.62 1.81
C ASP A 2 34.16 -17.44 1.91
N VAL A 3 33.31 -17.31 0.90
CA VAL A 3 32.13 -18.15 0.68
C VAL A 3 32.60 -19.60 0.57
N GLY A 4 32.37 -20.42 1.58
CA GLY A 4 32.89 -21.80 1.55
C GLY A 4 33.53 -22.34 2.83
N VAL A 5 33.49 -21.60 3.93
CA VAL A 5 34.07 -22.07 5.19
C VAL A 5 32.94 -22.28 6.23
N PRO A 6 32.69 -23.51 6.69
CA PRO A 6 31.72 -23.75 7.75
C PRO A 6 32.25 -23.17 9.07
N LEU A 7 31.37 -22.53 9.84
CA LEU A 7 31.68 -22.08 11.20
C LEU A 7 31.86 -23.29 12.10
N LYS A 8 32.82 -23.20 13.03
CA LYS A 8 32.97 -24.22 14.08
C LYS A 8 31.85 -24.05 15.11
N PRO A 9 31.44 -25.13 15.81
CA PRO A 9 30.50 -25.02 16.91
C PRO A 9 30.97 -23.97 17.94
N GLY A 10 30.16 -22.93 18.15
CA GLY A 10 30.46 -21.81 19.05
C GLY A 10 31.13 -20.58 18.42
N GLU A 11 31.35 -20.54 17.10
CA GLU A 11 31.72 -19.29 16.40
C GLU A 11 30.48 -18.49 15.99
N GLU A 12 30.46 -17.19 16.29
CA GLU A 12 29.52 -16.21 15.73
C GLU A 12 30.13 -15.55 14.49
N TYR A 13 29.31 -15.35 13.46
CA TYR A 13 29.64 -14.57 12.27
C TYR A 13 28.65 -13.42 12.15
N ILE A 14 29.17 -12.20 12.03
CA ILE A 14 28.39 -10.97 11.89
C ILE A 14 28.56 -10.49 10.45
N ASP A 15 27.45 -10.33 9.75
CA ASP A 15 27.36 -9.81 8.37
C ASP A 15 26.59 -8.48 8.39
N GLU A 16 27.03 -7.50 7.59
CA GLU A 16 26.41 -6.16 7.49
C GLU A 16 25.53 -6.01 6.22
N GLY A 17 25.20 -7.13 5.55
CA GLY A 17 24.35 -7.19 4.35
C GLY A 17 22.83 -7.11 4.63
N PRO A 18 21.97 -6.99 3.59
CA PRO A 18 20.53 -6.90 3.75
C PRO A 18 19.92 -8.20 4.30
N ALA A 19 18.86 -8.04 5.11
CA ALA A 19 18.24 -9.08 5.91
C ALA A 19 17.94 -10.39 5.14
N VAL A 20 18.36 -11.51 5.71
CA VAL A 20 18.08 -12.87 5.22
C VAL A 20 17.17 -13.55 6.24
N ALA A 21 15.98 -13.99 5.82
CA ALA A 21 15.16 -14.90 6.61
C ALA A 21 15.78 -16.31 6.56
N ILE A 22 16.10 -16.89 7.73
CA ILE A 22 16.61 -18.26 7.83
C ILE A 22 15.44 -19.18 8.19
N PHE A 23 14.99 -19.98 7.22
CA PHE A 23 13.95 -20.98 7.45
C PHE A 23 14.58 -22.34 7.83
N ALA A 24 14.32 -22.82 9.04
CA ALA A 24 14.61 -24.20 9.43
C ALA A 24 13.37 -25.06 9.18
N CYS A 25 13.35 -25.88 8.14
CA CYS A 25 12.29 -26.86 7.92
C CYS A 25 12.65 -28.20 8.59
N ARG A 26 11.64 -28.97 9.01
CA ARG A 26 11.81 -30.42 9.11
C ARG A 26 11.96 -30.94 7.69
N ALA A 27 13.12 -31.48 7.36
CA ALA A 27 13.23 -32.36 6.20
C ALA A 27 14.02 -33.59 6.64
N GLY A 28 13.75 -34.70 5.97
CA GLY A 28 14.40 -35.98 6.22
C GLY A 28 15.88 -35.91 5.84
N THR A 29 16.34 -36.84 5.01
CA THR A 29 17.78 -37.03 4.76
C THR A 29 18.49 -35.72 4.33
N PRO A 30 19.79 -35.54 4.61
CA PRO A 30 20.54 -34.31 4.29
C PRO A 30 20.38 -33.79 2.84
N GLN A 31 20.10 -34.67 1.88
CA GLN A 31 19.83 -34.32 0.49
C GLN A 31 18.50 -33.58 0.26
N GLU A 32 17.53 -33.72 1.16
CA GLU A 32 16.24 -32.99 1.09
C GLU A 32 16.39 -31.57 1.64
N LEU A 33 17.17 -31.40 2.72
CA LEU A 33 17.54 -30.09 3.26
C LEU A 33 18.36 -29.27 2.25
N LEU A 34 19.30 -29.90 1.56
CA LEU A 34 20.11 -29.23 0.52
C LEU A 34 19.22 -28.72 -0.62
N ARG A 35 18.26 -29.53 -1.08
CA ARG A 35 17.32 -29.13 -2.14
C ARG A 35 16.38 -28.00 -1.72
N ALA A 36 15.90 -28.02 -0.47
CA ALA A 36 15.07 -26.94 0.05
C ALA A 36 15.86 -25.62 0.17
N ALA A 37 17.11 -25.67 0.64
CA ALA A 37 17.98 -24.51 0.74
C ALA A 37 18.39 -23.97 -0.65
N GLU A 38 18.63 -24.85 -1.63
CA GLU A 38 18.87 -24.48 -3.04
C GLU A 38 17.64 -23.81 -3.66
N SER A 39 16.42 -24.29 -3.35
CA SER A 39 15.16 -23.70 -3.82
C SER A 39 14.93 -22.30 -3.22
N ILE A 40 15.18 -22.14 -1.92
CA ILE A 40 15.06 -20.84 -1.23
C ILE A 40 16.11 -19.85 -1.78
N ALA A 41 17.35 -20.31 -2.01
CA ALA A 41 18.40 -19.51 -2.64
C ALA A 41 18.07 -19.15 -4.10
N GLN A 42 17.41 -20.03 -4.85
CA GLN A 42 16.91 -19.75 -6.20
C GLN A 42 15.79 -18.72 -6.20
N GLU A 43 14.81 -18.82 -5.30
CA GLU A 43 13.74 -17.82 -5.17
C GLU A 43 14.29 -16.46 -4.71
N ALA A 44 15.17 -16.44 -3.71
CA ALA A 44 15.86 -15.22 -3.28
C ALA A 44 16.73 -14.62 -4.41
N SER A 45 17.37 -15.46 -5.22
CA SER A 45 18.14 -15.02 -6.40
C SER A 45 17.24 -14.52 -7.54
N ALA A 46 16.03 -15.05 -7.70
CA ALA A 46 15.05 -14.59 -8.68
C ALA A 46 14.47 -13.22 -8.31
N TYR A 47 14.35 -12.93 -7.01
CA TYR A 47 13.95 -11.61 -6.50
C TYR A 47 15.04 -10.54 -6.65
N LEU A 48 16.33 -10.93 -6.72
CA LEU A 48 17.44 -9.97 -6.62
C LEU A 48 18.24 -9.73 -7.91
N LYS A 49 18.06 -10.50 -9.00
CA LYS A 49 19.03 -10.43 -10.12
C LYS A 49 18.46 -10.53 -11.52
N GLY A 50 18.08 -9.37 -12.06
CA GLY A 50 18.47 -9.11 -13.43
C GLY A 50 19.99 -8.94 -13.56
N GLU A 51 20.77 -10.04 -13.52
CA GLU A 51 22.20 -10.15 -13.93
C GLU A 51 23.29 -10.11 -12.81
N ARG A 52 23.74 -11.29 -12.29
CA ARG A 52 25.13 -11.70 -11.85
C ARG A 52 25.19 -12.62 -10.61
N GLY A 53 25.65 -13.87 -10.77
CA GLY A 53 26.18 -14.87 -9.79
C GLY A 53 25.97 -14.73 -8.27
N PHE A 54 25.40 -15.77 -7.63
CA PHE A 54 25.32 -15.95 -6.18
C PHE A 54 26.72 -16.12 -5.55
N GLU A 55 27.05 -15.32 -4.54
CA GLU A 55 28.19 -15.53 -3.63
C GLU A 55 27.64 -15.62 -2.19
N GLY A 56 27.45 -16.84 -1.70
CA GLY A 56 27.03 -17.16 -0.33
C GLY A 56 27.18 -18.66 -0.05
N ARG A 57 27.34 -19.08 1.22
CA ARG A 57 27.44 -20.50 1.61
C ARG A 57 26.33 -20.86 2.58
N ILE A 58 25.67 -21.99 2.32
CA ILE A 58 24.64 -22.59 3.19
C ILE A 58 25.33 -23.40 4.31
N SER A 59 24.83 -23.27 5.54
CA SER A 59 25.18 -24.14 6.68
C SER A 59 23.90 -24.64 7.37
N TYR A 60 23.95 -25.81 8.02
CA TYR A 60 22.78 -26.43 8.66
C TYR A 60 23.12 -26.94 10.06
N SER A 61 22.13 -26.89 10.97
CA SER A 61 22.14 -27.58 12.26
C SER A 61 20.79 -28.29 12.43
N SER A 62 20.79 -29.47 13.06
CA SER A 62 19.58 -30.25 13.31
C SER A 62 19.07 -30.00 14.73
N SER A 63 17.83 -29.55 14.83
CA SER A 63 17.07 -29.35 16.07
C SER A 63 15.69 -29.97 15.87
N ASP A 64 15.13 -30.62 16.90
CA ASP A 64 13.75 -31.13 16.86
C ASP A 64 12.70 -29.99 16.91
N GLU A 65 13.15 -28.78 17.22
CA GLU A 65 12.35 -27.57 17.33
C GLU A 65 12.62 -26.65 16.13
N VAL A 66 11.57 -26.33 15.36
CA VAL A 66 11.62 -25.27 14.34
C VAL A 66 11.63 -23.92 15.07
N ARG A 67 12.75 -23.21 14.98
CA ARG A 67 12.92 -21.82 15.42
C ARG A 67 12.89 -20.90 14.21
N VAL A 68 12.23 -19.75 14.37
CA VAL A 68 12.22 -18.67 13.40
C VAL A 68 12.92 -17.50 14.07
N GLU A 69 13.98 -16.99 13.45
CA GLU A 69 14.70 -15.81 13.91
C GLU A 69 14.70 -14.80 12.78
N PHE A 70 14.32 -13.56 13.06
CA PHE A 70 14.35 -12.47 12.11
C PHE A 70 15.47 -11.48 12.47
N ASP A 71 16.29 -11.12 11.48
CA ASP A 71 17.03 -9.87 11.53
C ASP A 71 16.14 -8.75 10.94
N LEU A 72 15.58 -7.94 11.83
CA LEU A 72 14.71 -6.82 11.48
C LEU A 72 15.43 -5.47 11.54
N GLU A 73 16.76 -5.41 11.67
CA GLU A 73 17.44 -4.13 11.89
C GLU A 73 17.26 -3.16 10.71
N GLY A 74 17.40 -3.68 9.48
CA GLY A 74 17.15 -2.92 8.26
C GLY A 74 15.70 -2.45 8.13
N PHE A 75 14.75 -3.34 8.46
CA PHE A 75 13.33 -3.03 8.51
C PHE A 75 13.05 -1.93 9.54
N ASP A 76 13.55 -2.08 10.76
CA ASP A 76 13.37 -1.13 11.85
C ASP A 76 13.95 0.25 11.54
N ARG A 77 15.11 0.32 10.87
CA ARG A 77 15.68 1.59 10.39
C ARG A 77 14.75 2.27 9.40
N ALA A 78 14.12 1.50 8.49
CA ALA A 78 13.14 2.05 7.55
C ALA A 78 11.87 2.49 8.27
N MET A 79 11.31 1.67 9.15
CA MET A 79 10.08 1.97 9.90
C MET A 79 10.23 3.21 10.79
N ARG A 80 11.35 3.34 11.53
CA ARG A 80 11.65 4.57 12.29
C ARG A 80 11.70 5.82 11.41
N ARG A 81 12.17 5.69 10.16
CA ARG A 81 12.21 6.81 9.23
C ARG A 81 10.82 7.16 8.71
N TYR A 82 10.08 6.17 8.21
CA TYR A 82 8.83 6.41 7.48
C TYR A 82 7.61 6.50 8.39
N ILE A 83 7.43 5.56 9.32
CA ILE A 83 6.31 5.57 10.28
C ILE A 83 6.59 6.58 11.39
N ASP A 84 7.69 6.45 12.13
CA ASP A 84 7.91 7.34 13.30
C ASP A 84 8.29 8.76 12.89
N GLY A 85 9.14 8.89 11.87
CA GLY A 85 9.65 10.18 11.38
C GLY A 85 8.66 10.91 10.49
N PHE A 86 8.28 10.30 9.36
CA PHE A 86 7.38 10.91 8.37
C PHE A 86 5.89 10.69 8.65
N LYS A 87 5.53 9.95 9.69
CA LYS A 87 4.13 9.72 10.11
C LYS A 87 3.28 9.05 9.04
N PHE A 88 3.89 8.14 8.27
CA PHE A 88 3.13 7.28 7.38
C PHE A 88 2.20 6.40 8.22
N ASN A 89 0.96 6.25 7.75
CA ASN A 89 -0.15 5.61 8.45
C ASN A 89 -0.69 4.38 7.69
N GLY A 90 0.23 3.64 7.07
CA GLY A 90 -0.11 2.48 6.27
C GLY A 90 1.10 1.86 5.58
N PHE A 91 1.28 0.54 5.71
CA PHE A 91 2.28 -0.20 4.93
C PHE A 91 1.91 -1.68 4.76
N ASN A 92 2.31 -2.27 3.62
CA ASN A 92 2.16 -3.69 3.39
C ASN A 92 3.25 -4.48 4.13
N ALA A 93 2.86 -5.25 5.14
CA ALA A 93 3.76 -6.04 5.99
C ALA A 93 4.39 -7.24 5.27
N ALA A 94 3.91 -7.61 4.08
CA ALA A 94 4.43 -8.73 3.29
C ALA A 94 5.03 -8.33 1.93
N GLY A 95 5.34 -7.05 1.71
CA GLY A 95 5.99 -6.58 0.48
C GLY A 95 5.01 -6.32 -0.69
N LEU A 96 5.13 -7.06 -1.80
CA LEU A 96 4.18 -6.97 -2.92
C LEU A 96 2.90 -7.80 -2.64
N PHE A 97 2.06 -8.01 -3.66
CA PHE A 97 0.72 -8.64 -3.63
C PHE A 97 0.68 -10.15 -3.29
N ARG A 98 1.52 -10.66 -2.37
CA ARG A 98 1.53 -12.08 -2.00
C ARG A 98 1.87 -12.28 -0.52
N ALA A 99 0.92 -11.93 0.34
CA ALA A 99 1.06 -12.12 1.78
C ALA A 99 1.48 -13.54 2.18
N ILE A 100 0.92 -14.57 1.53
CA ILE A 100 1.25 -15.98 1.82
C ILE A 100 2.16 -16.53 0.72
N PRO A 101 3.37 -17.03 1.05
CA PRO A 101 4.26 -17.64 0.07
C PRO A 101 3.64 -18.92 -0.53
N ARG A 102 4.11 -19.33 -1.72
CA ARG A 102 3.63 -20.57 -2.36
C ARG A 102 3.96 -21.80 -1.53
N SER A 103 5.15 -21.81 -0.92
CA SER A 103 5.64 -22.88 -0.06
C SER A 103 6.62 -22.33 0.95
N ILE A 104 6.88 -23.09 2.01
CA ILE A 104 8.01 -22.88 2.93
C ILE A 104 8.82 -24.17 2.95
N GLY A 105 10.00 -24.14 2.34
CA GLY A 105 10.77 -25.36 2.08
C GLY A 105 9.96 -26.37 1.24
N PRO A 106 9.82 -27.63 1.69
CA PRO A 106 9.05 -28.65 0.95
C PRO A 106 7.53 -28.56 1.16
N TYR A 107 7.06 -27.70 2.06
CA TYR A 107 5.66 -27.65 2.44
C TYR A 107 4.90 -26.64 1.58
N GLU A 108 3.99 -27.14 0.74
CA GLU A 108 3.09 -26.31 -0.04
C GLU A 108 2.12 -25.53 0.88
N ARG A 109 1.72 -24.33 0.44
CA ARG A 109 0.75 -23.49 1.16
C ARG A 109 -0.52 -24.25 1.50
N PHE A 110 -1.08 -23.94 2.67
CA PHE A 110 -2.29 -24.57 3.23
C PHE A 110 -2.17 -26.05 3.61
N THR A 111 -0.97 -26.60 3.67
CA THR A 111 -0.73 -27.87 4.39
C THR A 111 -0.63 -27.60 5.90
N PRO A 112 -0.97 -28.57 6.77
CA PRO A 112 -0.82 -28.40 8.22
C PRO A 112 0.60 -27.97 8.64
N GLU A 113 1.62 -28.55 8.01
CA GLU A 113 3.03 -28.26 8.27
C GLU A 113 3.40 -26.84 7.84
N PHE A 114 2.91 -26.39 6.67
CA PHE A 114 3.07 -25.00 6.24
C PHE A 114 2.41 -24.04 7.23
N GLU A 115 1.16 -24.31 7.64
CA GLU A 115 0.43 -23.42 8.56
C GLU A 115 1.11 -23.34 9.93
N GLU A 116 1.70 -24.43 10.42
CA GLU A 116 2.46 -24.44 11.67
C GLU A 116 3.70 -23.53 11.59
N ILE A 117 4.48 -23.64 10.51
CA ILE A 117 5.67 -22.82 10.31
C ILE A 117 5.28 -21.35 10.08
N TYR A 118 4.32 -21.11 9.18
CA TYR A 118 3.87 -19.76 8.85
C TYR A 118 3.23 -19.06 10.05
N ARG A 119 2.57 -19.79 10.95
CA ARG A 119 2.09 -19.25 12.22
C ARG A 119 3.21 -18.68 13.08
N LYS A 120 4.34 -19.37 13.18
CA LYS A 120 5.50 -18.87 13.94
C LYS A 120 6.04 -17.59 13.30
N VAL A 121 6.27 -17.61 11.99
CA VAL A 121 6.72 -16.46 11.20
C VAL A 121 5.81 -15.24 11.39
N ALA A 122 4.50 -15.42 11.22
CA ALA A 122 3.54 -14.32 11.26
C ALA A 122 3.35 -13.77 12.68
N ARG A 123 3.44 -14.61 13.72
CA ARG A 123 3.36 -14.17 15.12
C ARG A 123 4.55 -13.33 15.53
N GLU A 124 5.77 -13.79 15.23
CA GLU A 124 6.98 -13.02 15.53
C GLU A 124 6.95 -11.65 14.85
N LEU A 125 6.47 -11.58 13.60
CA LEU A 125 6.24 -10.30 12.91
C LEU A 125 5.19 -9.45 13.63
N GLU A 126 4.02 -10.01 13.93
CA GLU A 126 2.93 -9.27 14.60
C GLU A 126 3.36 -8.76 15.98
N ASP A 127 4.05 -9.58 16.77
CA ASP A 127 4.54 -9.22 18.10
C ASP A 127 5.59 -8.12 18.01
N HIS A 128 6.54 -8.21 17.08
CA HIS A 128 7.51 -7.14 16.83
C HIS A 128 6.84 -5.83 16.42
N LEU A 129 5.89 -5.87 15.49
CA LEU A 129 5.13 -4.69 15.07
C LEU A 129 4.35 -4.08 16.24
N ARG A 130 3.78 -4.91 17.12
CA ARG A 130 3.06 -4.46 18.32
C ARG A 130 3.99 -3.79 19.33
N GLU A 131 5.13 -4.42 19.64
CA GLU A 131 6.12 -3.89 20.57
C GLU A 131 6.69 -2.54 20.11
N ARG A 132 6.78 -2.35 18.79
CA ARG A 132 7.24 -1.10 18.16
C ARG A 132 6.13 -0.05 18.00
N GLY A 133 4.86 -0.41 18.18
CA GLY A 133 3.72 0.49 17.96
C GLY A 133 3.39 0.73 16.48
N TRP A 134 3.77 -0.19 15.60
CA TRP A 134 3.54 -0.10 14.14
C TRP A 134 2.40 -1.02 13.66
N LEU A 135 1.83 -1.84 14.53
CA LEU A 135 0.85 -2.86 14.15
C LEU A 135 -0.42 -2.28 13.51
N ASP A 136 -0.93 -1.16 14.03
CA ASP A 136 -2.20 -0.57 13.56
C ASP A 136 -2.11 -0.04 12.12
N GLU A 137 -0.89 0.26 11.65
CA GLU A 137 -0.57 0.75 10.31
C GLU A 137 -0.28 -0.40 9.32
N ALA A 138 -0.18 -1.63 9.82
CA ALA A 138 0.21 -2.79 9.02
C ALA A 138 -0.99 -3.45 8.35
N TYR A 139 -0.84 -3.81 7.08
CA TYR A 139 -1.78 -4.68 6.39
C TYR A 139 -1.08 -5.75 5.56
N PHE A 140 -1.79 -6.85 5.31
CA PHE A 140 -1.42 -7.86 4.33
C PHE A 140 -2.22 -7.66 3.05
N TYR A 141 -1.50 -7.56 1.94
CA TYR A 141 -2.12 -7.61 0.60
C TYR A 141 -2.02 -9.03 0.05
N TRP A 142 -3.15 -9.74 0.03
CA TRP A 142 -3.16 -11.16 -0.28
C TRP A 142 -3.24 -11.47 -1.78
N PHE A 143 -4.21 -10.88 -2.47
CA PHE A 143 -4.55 -11.24 -3.84
C PHE A 143 -4.96 -9.98 -4.60
N ASP A 144 -4.63 -9.92 -5.88
CA ASP A 144 -4.92 -8.77 -6.73
C ASP A 144 -6.11 -9.06 -7.66
N GLU A 145 -7.16 -8.24 -7.60
CA GLU A 145 -8.33 -8.26 -8.51
C GLU A 145 -8.89 -9.68 -8.77
N PRO A 146 -9.34 -10.40 -7.73
CA PRO A 146 -9.89 -11.74 -7.92
C PRO A 146 -11.15 -11.74 -8.78
N SER A 147 -11.40 -12.84 -9.48
CA SER A 147 -12.73 -13.15 -10.01
C SER A 147 -13.55 -13.94 -8.99
N GLU A 148 -14.87 -14.07 -9.18
CA GLU A 148 -15.72 -14.89 -8.30
C GLU A 148 -15.23 -16.34 -8.17
N GLU A 149 -14.61 -16.90 -9.22
CA GLU A 149 -14.03 -18.25 -9.21
C GLU A 149 -12.82 -18.35 -8.27
N ASP A 150 -12.13 -17.24 -8.02
CA ASP A 150 -10.98 -17.16 -7.11
C ASP A 150 -11.40 -17.01 -5.65
N TYR A 151 -12.66 -16.62 -5.36
CA TYR A 151 -13.11 -16.32 -3.99
C TYR A 151 -12.86 -17.44 -2.98
N PRO A 152 -13.11 -18.73 -3.29
CA PRO A 152 -12.77 -19.81 -2.35
C PRO A 152 -11.27 -19.85 -2.00
N PHE A 153 -10.40 -19.54 -2.96
CA PHE A 153 -8.95 -19.47 -2.74
C PHE A 153 -8.56 -18.23 -1.93
N VAL A 154 -9.16 -17.07 -2.25
CA VAL A 154 -8.95 -15.82 -1.53
C VAL A 154 -9.36 -15.96 -0.06
N ILE A 155 -10.57 -16.46 0.20
CA ILE A 155 -11.12 -16.70 1.54
C ILE A 155 -10.20 -17.59 2.34
N LYS A 156 -9.74 -18.71 1.77
CA LYS A 156 -8.80 -19.63 2.45
C LYS A 156 -7.52 -18.93 2.92
N GLY A 157 -6.99 -18.02 2.10
CA GLY A 157 -5.83 -17.20 2.46
C GLY A 157 -6.16 -16.15 3.53
N MET A 158 -7.26 -15.42 3.38
CA MET A 158 -7.69 -14.41 4.36
C MET A 158 -7.99 -15.01 5.74
N GLU A 159 -8.55 -16.22 5.79
CA GLU A 159 -8.75 -16.95 7.04
C GLU A 159 -7.42 -17.40 7.65
N LEU A 160 -6.48 -17.88 6.83
CA LEU A 160 -5.14 -18.23 7.32
C LEU A 160 -4.47 -17.00 7.95
N LEU A 161 -4.43 -15.87 7.24
CA LEU A 161 -3.86 -14.61 7.73
C LEU A 161 -4.49 -14.21 9.07
N LYS A 162 -5.82 -14.27 9.18
CA LYS A 162 -6.52 -13.96 10.44
C LYS A 162 -6.15 -14.92 11.58
N ARG A 163 -5.97 -16.20 11.30
CA ARG A 163 -5.57 -17.19 12.32
C ARG A 163 -4.13 -17.00 12.79
N VAL A 164 -3.22 -16.59 11.91
CA VAL A 164 -1.79 -16.52 12.21
C VAL A 164 -1.33 -15.17 12.72
N ALA A 165 -1.94 -14.09 12.25
CA ALA A 165 -1.62 -12.72 12.64
C ALA A 165 -2.90 -11.84 12.73
N PRO A 166 -3.77 -12.08 13.73
CA PRO A 166 -5.10 -11.48 13.80
C PRO A 166 -5.15 -9.95 13.91
N GLY A 167 -4.07 -9.32 14.38
CA GLY A 167 -3.95 -7.87 14.51
C GLY A 167 -3.49 -7.13 13.25
N VAL A 168 -3.01 -7.85 12.22
CA VAL A 168 -2.64 -7.23 10.94
C VAL A 168 -3.87 -7.20 10.03
N LYS A 169 -4.21 -6.03 9.49
CA LYS A 169 -5.37 -5.86 8.60
C LYS A 169 -5.18 -6.65 7.29
N ARG A 170 -6.27 -7.07 6.65
CA ARG A 170 -6.27 -7.78 5.37
C ARG A 170 -6.86 -6.89 4.26
N LEU A 171 -6.03 -6.57 3.28
CA LEU A 171 -6.39 -5.74 2.12
C LEU A 171 -6.70 -6.60 0.90
N LEU A 172 -7.74 -6.21 0.16
CA LEU A 172 -8.12 -6.81 -1.13
C LEU A 172 -8.50 -5.73 -2.15
N THR A 173 -7.93 -5.80 -3.36
CA THR A 173 -8.37 -5.01 -4.52
C THR A 173 -9.61 -5.63 -5.15
N GLU A 174 -10.75 -5.40 -4.50
CA GLU A 174 -12.07 -5.89 -4.89
C GLU A 174 -13.12 -4.94 -4.30
N GLN A 175 -14.28 -4.78 -4.96
CA GLN A 175 -15.40 -4.09 -4.33
C GLN A 175 -16.00 -4.91 -3.19
N PRO A 176 -16.72 -4.31 -2.24
CA PRO A 176 -17.47 -5.07 -1.26
C PRO A 176 -18.43 -6.06 -1.93
N GLU A 177 -18.15 -7.35 -1.78
CA GLU A 177 -19.00 -8.44 -2.26
C GLU A 177 -19.42 -9.36 -1.11
N PRO A 178 -20.72 -9.70 -0.99
CA PRO A 178 -21.23 -10.49 0.12
C PRO A 178 -20.48 -11.80 0.45
N PRO A 179 -20.00 -12.60 -0.53
CA PRO A 179 -19.23 -13.80 -0.25
C PRO A 179 -17.90 -13.56 0.50
N LEU A 180 -17.37 -12.34 0.44
CA LEU A 180 -16.07 -11.97 1.00
C LEU A 180 -16.20 -11.21 2.34
N TYR A 181 -17.43 -10.91 2.79
CA TYR A 181 -17.69 -10.21 4.05
C TYR A 181 -17.11 -10.95 5.26
N GLY A 182 -16.47 -10.21 6.17
CA GLY A 182 -15.77 -10.78 7.34
C GLY A 182 -14.37 -11.34 7.04
N HIS A 183 -13.99 -11.46 5.77
CA HIS A 183 -12.66 -11.92 5.35
C HIS A 183 -11.72 -10.77 4.97
N VAL A 184 -12.25 -9.57 4.71
CA VAL A 184 -11.50 -8.39 4.27
C VAL A 184 -11.66 -7.28 5.31
N ASP A 185 -10.56 -6.62 5.68
CA ASP A 185 -10.57 -5.48 6.60
C ASP A 185 -10.42 -4.14 5.83
N ILE A 186 -9.79 -4.16 4.65
CA ILE A 186 -9.62 -2.99 3.76
C ILE A 186 -10.03 -3.36 2.33
N TRP A 187 -11.11 -2.76 1.84
CA TRP A 187 -11.60 -2.90 0.46
C TRP A 187 -11.01 -1.85 -0.45
N VAL A 188 -10.59 -2.24 -1.66
CA VAL A 188 -10.00 -1.32 -2.63
C VAL A 188 -10.64 -1.53 -4.02
N PRO A 189 -11.91 -1.15 -4.21
CA PRO A 189 -12.56 -1.20 -5.53
C PRO A 189 -11.85 -0.33 -6.56
N VAL A 190 -11.91 -0.75 -7.83
CA VAL A 190 -11.63 0.16 -8.95
C VAL A 190 -12.64 1.32 -8.85
N LEU A 191 -12.21 2.55 -9.12
CA LEU A 191 -13.08 3.73 -8.93
C LEU A 191 -14.48 3.62 -9.58
N ASN A 192 -14.62 2.99 -10.75
CA ASN A 192 -15.92 2.80 -11.41
C ASN A 192 -16.76 1.63 -10.87
N MET A 193 -16.18 0.80 -9.99
CA MET A 193 -16.84 -0.28 -9.27
C MET A 193 -17.21 0.14 -7.83
N PHE A 194 -16.86 1.37 -7.43
CA PHE A 194 -17.22 1.92 -6.13
C PHE A 194 -18.74 2.09 -6.01
N ASP A 195 -19.32 1.45 -5.00
CA ASP A 195 -20.73 1.58 -4.62
C ASP A 195 -20.82 2.30 -3.27
N PRO A 196 -21.38 3.53 -3.21
CA PRO A 196 -21.45 4.30 -1.97
C PRO A 196 -22.26 3.63 -0.85
N GLU A 197 -23.34 2.90 -1.19
CA GLU A 197 -24.22 2.29 -0.19
C GLU A 197 -23.54 1.08 0.46
N ARG A 198 -22.92 0.22 -0.35
CA ARG A 198 -22.11 -0.90 0.14
C ARG A 198 -20.89 -0.41 0.91
N ALA A 199 -20.22 0.65 0.42
CA ALA A 199 -19.09 1.23 1.13
C ALA A 199 -19.50 1.68 2.54
N GLU A 200 -20.61 2.42 2.65
CA GLU A 200 -21.12 2.86 3.95
C GLU A 200 -21.52 1.68 4.85
N GLU A 201 -22.15 0.62 4.28
CA GLU A 201 -22.46 -0.61 5.01
C GLU A 201 -21.20 -1.23 5.63
N ARG A 202 -20.12 -1.37 4.84
CA ARG A 202 -18.86 -1.97 5.30
C ARG A 202 -18.16 -1.10 6.33
N GLN A 203 -18.17 0.21 6.15
CA GLN A 203 -17.62 1.16 7.12
C GLN A 203 -18.32 1.09 8.47
N ARG A 204 -19.65 0.94 8.49
CA ARG A 204 -20.41 0.72 9.73
C ARG A 204 -20.09 -0.62 10.39
N ALA A 205 -19.62 -1.61 9.63
CA ALA A 205 -19.12 -2.87 10.16
C ALA A 205 -17.67 -2.79 10.71
N GLY A 206 -17.04 -1.61 10.67
CA GLY A 206 -15.68 -1.38 11.16
C GLY A 206 -14.58 -1.70 10.14
N GLU A 207 -14.94 -1.90 8.87
CA GLU A 207 -14.00 -2.11 7.77
C GLU A 207 -13.62 -0.77 7.13
N GLU A 208 -12.49 -0.74 6.42
CA GLU A 208 -12.07 0.42 5.64
C GLU A 208 -12.45 0.24 4.16
N VAL A 209 -12.85 1.34 3.53
CA VAL A 209 -13.07 1.38 2.07
C VAL A 209 -12.21 2.46 1.46
N TRP A 210 -11.31 2.03 0.60
CA TRP A 210 -10.47 2.85 -0.24
C TRP A 210 -11.04 2.83 -1.66
N TRP A 211 -10.25 3.29 -2.63
CA TRP A 211 -10.40 2.93 -4.03
C TRP A 211 -9.05 2.93 -4.71
N TYR A 212 -9.01 2.57 -5.97
CA TYR A 212 -7.84 2.82 -6.79
C TYR A 212 -8.21 3.17 -8.22
N VAL A 213 -7.21 3.71 -8.93
CA VAL A 213 -7.23 3.86 -10.37
C VAL A 213 -5.99 3.21 -10.95
N CYS A 214 -6.05 2.83 -12.23
CA CYS A 214 -4.95 2.22 -12.97
C CYS A 214 -5.13 2.56 -14.46
N CYS A 215 -4.93 1.58 -15.34
CA CYS A 215 -5.33 1.62 -16.75
C CYS A 215 -6.84 1.82 -16.99
N GLY A 216 -7.64 1.82 -15.91
CA GLY A 216 -9.03 2.26 -15.89
C GLY A 216 -9.41 2.85 -14.51
N PRO A 217 -10.61 3.43 -14.39
CA PRO A 217 -11.51 3.78 -15.49
C PRO A 217 -11.00 4.97 -16.30
N ARG A 218 -11.46 5.11 -17.55
CA ARG A 218 -11.17 6.29 -18.38
C ARG A 218 -12.27 7.34 -18.22
N ALA A 219 -12.16 8.47 -18.93
CA ALA A 219 -13.23 9.45 -19.00
C ALA A 219 -14.60 8.77 -19.25
N PRO A 220 -15.68 9.19 -18.55
CA PRO A 220 -15.79 10.43 -17.76
C PRO A 220 -15.27 10.37 -16.31
N TYR A 221 -14.72 9.25 -15.84
CA TYR A 221 -14.18 9.16 -14.48
C TYR A 221 -12.85 9.93 -14.33
N PRO A 222 -12.57 10.51 -13.15
CA PRO A 222 -11.25 11.08 -12.86
C PRO A 222 -10.20 9.96 -12.72
N ASN A 223 -9.06 10.13 -13.37
CA ASN A 223 -7.92 9.21 -13.30
C ASN A 223 -6.60 10.00 -13.46
N ASN A 224 -5.47 9.34 -13.27
CA ASN A 224 -4.11 9.85 -13.28
C ASN A 224 -3.46 9.88 -14.67
N PHE A 225 -4.20 9.62 -15.76
CA PHE A 225 -3.64 9.68 -17.11
C PHE A 225 -3.13 11.08 -17.48
N ILE A 226 -2.04 11.16 -18.25
CA ILE A 226 -1.41 12.44 -18.60
C ILE A 226 -2.24 13.30 -19.55
N ASP A 227 -3.14 12.67 -20.31
CA ASP A 227 -4.05 13.30 -21.26
C ASP A 227 -5.43 13.59 -20.66
N HIS A 228 -5.63 13.36 -19.36
CA HIS A 228 -6.82 13.83 -18.65
C HIS A 228 -6.70 15.32 -18.27
N PRO A 229 -7.83 16.05 -18.19
CA PRO A 229 -7.84 17.40 -17.64
C PRO A 229 -7.25 17.44 -16.24
N ALA A 230 -6.45 18.47 -15.95
CA ALA A 230 -5.73 18.63 -14.67
C ALA A 230 -6.63 18.46 -13.43
N ILE A 231 -7.87 18.95 -13.51
CA ILE A 231 -8.85 18.84 -12.42
C ILE A 231 -9.13 17.40 -11.98
N CYS A 232 -9.01 16.41 -12.88
CA CYS A 232 -9.23 14.99 -12.57
C CYS A 232 -8.28 14.47 -11.49
N HIS A 233 -7.05 15.00 -11.42
CA HIS A 233 -6.04 14.56 -10.46
C HIS A 233 -6.31 15.05 -9.03
N ARG A 234 -7.12 16.11 -8.89
CA ARG A 234 -7.44 16.75 -7.62
C ARG A 234 -8.86 16.45 -7.14
N ILE A 235 -9.86 16.54 -8.04
CA ILE A 235 -11.29 16.41 -7.71
C ILE A 235 -11.64 15.04 -7.15
N ARG A 236 -10.89 13.98 -7.49
CA ARG A 236 -11.07 12.65 -6.90
C ARG A 236 -10.98 12.70 -5.37
N PHE A 237 -10.12 13.53 -4.79
CA PHE A 237 -9.98 13.62 -3.33
C PHE A 237 -11.11 14.40 -2.65
N TRP A 238 -11.77 15.30 -3.38
CA TRP A 238 -13.05 15.89 -2.96
C TRP A 238 -14.18 14.87 -3.03
N ALA A 239 -14.19 14.01 -4.06
CA ALA A 239 -15.10 12.88 -4.10
C ALA A 239 -14.83 11.91 -2.93
N ALA A 240 -13.57 11.67 -2.56
CA ALA A 240 -13.23 10.83 -1.42
C ALA A 240 -13.83 11.39 -0.13
N GLU A 241 -13.73 12.70 0.04
CA GLU A 241 -14.33 13.41 1.17
C GLU A 241 -15.86 13.27 1.18
N LYS A 242 -16.53 13.49 0.04
CA LYS A 242 -17.99 13.31 -0.12
C LYS A 242 -18.46 11.91 0.31
N TYR A 243 -17.77 10.87 -0.17
CA TYR A 243 -18.19 9.49 0.04
C TYR A 243 -17.55 8.83 1.27
N GLY A 244 -16.83 9.58 2.10
CA GLY A 244 -16.16 9.06 3.29
C GLY A 244 -15.07 8.02 3.00
N VAL A 245 -14.48 8.02 1.81
CA VAL A 245 -13.45 7.05 1.39
C VAL A 245 -12.16 7.29 2.17
N GLN A 246 -11.61 6.24 2.78
CA GLN A 246 -10.52 6.35 3.75
C GLN A 246 -9.13 6.33 3.11
N GLY A 247 -8.99 5.79 1.90
CA GLY A 247 -7.70 5.69 1.21
C GLY A 247 -7.79 5.68 -0.30
N SER A 248 -6.64 5.86 -0.96
CA SER A 248 -6.51 5.78 -2.41
C SER A 248 -5.22 5.05 -2.76
N LEU A 249 -5.33 3.97 -3.51
CA LEU A 249 -4.20 3.19 -4.01
C LEU A 249 -3.86 3.62 -5.45
N TYR A 250 -2.56 3.58 -5.76
CA TYR A 250 -2.06 3.66 -7.12
C TYR A 250 -0.92 2.66 -7.29
N TRP A 251 -1.00 1.83 -8.33
CA TRP A 251 -0.15 0.63 -8.45
C TRP A 251 1.33 0.93 -8.66
N SER A 252 1.67 2.10 -9.23
CA SER A 252 3.05 2.56 -9.36
C SER A 252 3.14 4.05 -9.65
N THR A 253 4.17 4.71 -9.12
CA THR A 253 4.47 6.12 -9.41
C THR A 253 5.70 6.28 -10.30
N THR A 254 6.45 5.20 -10.56
CA THR A 254 7.75 5.18 -11.25
C THR A 254 7.88 4.01 -12.24
N TYR A 255 6.79 3.55 -12.84
CA TYR A 255 6.80 2.56 -13.93
C TYR A 255 7.36 3.19 -15.21
N TRP A 256 8.69 3.29 -15.27
CA TRP A 256 9.43 3.74 -16.43
C TRP A 256 9.73 2.61 -17.42
N ALA A 257 9.16 1.42 -17.19
CA ALA A 257 9.19 0.35 -18.17
C ALA A 257 7.99 0.44 -19.13
N SER A 258 8.06 -0.31 -20.23
CA SER A 258 6.97 -0.56 -21.17
C SER A 258 7.31 -1.81 -21.97
N PHE A 259 6.33 -2.67 -22.26
CA PHE A 259 6.57 -4.00 -22.85
C PHE A 259 7.63 -4.83 -22.08
N GLY A 260 7.68 -4.67 -20.75
CA GLY A 260 8.66 -5.34 -19.89
C GLY A 260 10.11 -4.87 -20.06
N LYS A 261 10.34 -3.74 -20.75
CA LYS A 261 11.67 -3.18 -21.02
C LYS A 261 11.76 -1.73 -20.56
N PRO A 262 12.96 -1.21 -20.24
CA PRO A 262 13.13 0.21 -19.95
C PRO A 262 12.60 1.10 -21.09
N ARG A 263 11.83 2.13 -20.74
CA ARG A 263 11.29 3.17 -21.64
C ARG A 263 11.74 4.53 -21.14
N ASN A 264 11.88 5.49 -22.05
CA ASN A 264 12.09 6.88 -21.68
C ASN A 264 10.75 7.63 -21.56
N PRO A 265 10.20 7.85 -20.35
CA PRO A 265 8.90 8.51 -20.18
C PRO A 265 8.91 9.98 -20.60
N TRP A 266 10.08 10.62 -20.73
CA TRP A 266 10.19 11.99 -21.26
C TRP A 266 9.88 12.10 -22.76
N LYS A 267 9.95 10.99 -23.49
CA LYS A 267 9.78 10.95 -24.96
C LYS A 267 8.53 10.20 -25.39
N ASP A 268 8.13 9.19 -24.62
CA ASP A 268 6.99 8.34 -24.93
C ASP A 268 6.10 8.28 -23.68
N PRO A 269 4.89 8.87 -23.68
CA PRO A 269 4.01 8.82 -22.52
C PRO A 269 3.24 7.49 -22.41
N ALA A 270 3.27 6.63 -23.44
CA ALA A 270 2.43 5.45 -23.51
C ALA A 270 2.94 4.34 -22.57
N SER A 271 2.02 3.79 -21.77
CA SER A 271 2.31 2.68 -20.87
C SER A 271 1.65 1.41 -21.38
N TYR A 272 2.42 0.32 -21.36
CA TYR A 272 1.98 -0.99 -21.80
C TYR A 272 2.33 -2.05 -20.75
N SER A 273 1.49 -3.07 -20.67
CA SER A 273 1.77 -4.27 -19.91
C SER A 273 3.04 -4.96 -20.41
N PRO A 274 3.65 -5.86 -19.60
CA PRO A 274 4.73 -6.72 -20.08
C PRO A 274 4.36 -7.53 -21.33
N THR A 275 3.08 -7.83 -21.52
CA THR A 275 2.54 -8.56 -22.67
C THR A 275 2.13 -7.67 -23.85
N GLY A 276 2.27 -6.34 -23.72
CA GLY A 276 2.01 -5.38 -24.78
C GLY A 276 0.58 -4.83 -24.85
N THR A 277 -0.25 -5.08 -23.85
CA THR A 277 -1.57 -4.44 -23.72
C THR A 277 -1.38 -2.96 -23.39
N PHE A 278 -2.03 -2.08 -24.15
CA PHE A 278 -1.98 -0.64 -23.88
C PHE A 278 -2.80 -0.30 -22.63
N TRP A 279 -2.13 0.27 -21.62
CA TRP A 279 -2.74 0.68 -20.35
C TRP A 279 -3.23 2.12 -20.38
N GLY A 280 -2.52 3.00 -21.07
CA GLY A 280 -2.88 4.41 -21.19
C GLY A 280 -1.66 5.32 -21.16
N ASN A 281 -1.86 6.59 -21.48
CA ASN A 281 -0.79 7.57 -21.44
C ASN A 281 -0.57 8.04 -20.00
N GLY A 282 0.65 7.95 -19.49
CA GLY A 282 0.95 8.38 -18.13
C GLY A 282 0.63 7.36 -17.04
N ASP A 283 0.02 6.22 -17.36
CA ASP A 283 -0.30 5.22 -16.34
C ASP A 283 0.95 4.55 -15.76
N GLY A 284 0.96 4.31 -14.46
CA GLY A 284 2.09 3.77 -13.70
C GLY A 284 3.22 4.75 -13.43
N PHE A 285 3.18 5.99 -13.95
CA PHE A 285 4.22 6.97 -13.63
C PHE A 285 3.65 8.38 -13.41
N LEU A 286 3.89 8.91 -12.20
CA LEU A 286 3.62 10.29 -11.81
C LEU A 286 4.92 11.07 -11.60
N LEU A 287 6.01 10.35 -11.39
CA LEU A 287 7.36 10.86 -11.21
C LEU A 287 8.18 10.50 -12.44
N TYR A 288 9.01 11.42 -12.91
CA TYR A 288 9.89 11.23 -14.04
C TYR A 288 11.34 10.94 -13.59
N PRO A 289 12.14 10.24 -14.39
CA PRO A 289 13.57 10.10 -14.12
C PRO A 289 14.26 11.48 -14.06
N PRO A 290 15.29 11.66 -13.22
CA PRO A 290 16.04 12.93 -13.12
C PRO A 290 16.65 13.39 -14.45
N ARG A 291 16.98 12.44 -15.33
CA ARG A 291 17.56 12.70 -16.64
C ARG A 291 16.53 12.50 -17.74
N ARG A 292 16.51 13.44 -18.70
CA ARG A 292 15.67 13.38 -19.91
C ARG A 292 16.08 12.30 -20.89
N GLU A 293 17.34 11.87 -20.83
CA GLU A 293 17.87 10.77 -21.62
C GLU A 293 18.21 9.61 -20.69
N ILE A 294 18.11 8.38 -21.20
CA ILE A 294 18.49 7.18 -20.45
C ILE A 294 20.01 7.25 -20.23
N PRO A 295 20.48 7.32 -18.97
CA PRO A 295 21.90 7.45 -18.71
C PRO A 295 22.62 6.13 -19.00
N SER A 296 23.89 6.21 -19.40
CA SER A 296 24.75 5.03 -19.56
C SER A 296 25.30 4.50 -18.24
N GLU A 297 25.25 5.31 -17.18
CA GLU A 297 25.75 5.01 -15.83
C GLU A 297 24.65 5.24 -14.79
N PRO A 298 24.72 4.59 -13.61
CA PRO A 298 23.78 4.84 -12.52
C PRO A 298 23.73 6.33 -12.11
N VAL A 299 22.53 6.86 -11.92
CA VAL A 299 22.30 8.24 -11.47
C VAL A 299 21.69 8.21 -10.06
N ILE A 300 22.33 8.91 -9.13
CA ILE A 300 21.84 9.09 -7.75
C ILE A 300 21.31 10.52 -7.64
N GLU A 301 20.10 10.75 -8.12
CA GLU A 301 19.38 12.02 -8.06
C GLU A 301 17.87 11.72 -7.90
N GLY A 302 17.15 12.60 -7.19
CA GLY A 302 15.71 12.44 -6.98
C GLY A 302 14.92 12.53 -8.28
N PRO A 303 13.72 11.92 -8.36
CA PRO A 303 12.88 12.04 -9.55
C PRO A 303 12.37 13.48 -9.74
N VAL A 304 11.83 13.75 -10.92
CA VAL A 304 11.16 15.03 -11.23
C VAL A 304 9.65 14.85 -11.09
N ASP A 305 9.04 15.70 -10.28
CA ASP A 305 7.59 15.70 -10.07
C ASP A 305 6.84 16.11 -11.34
N SER A 306 5.72 15.45 -11.61
CA SER A 306 4.79 15.91 -12.64
C SER A 306 3.76 16.87 -12.06
N ILE A 307 3.13 17.66 -12.93
CA ILE A 307 1.95 18.47 -12.55
C ILE A 307 0.86 17.58 -11.91
N ARG A 308 0.72 16.33 -12.38
CA ARG A 308 -0.25 15.37 -11.82
C ARG A 308 0.07 14.98 -10.39
N TRP A 309 1.35 14.77 -10.10
CA TRP A 309 1.84 14.47 -8.75
C TRP A 309 1.51 15.61 -7.77
N GLU A 310 1.79 16.85 -8.18
CA GLU A 310 1.48 18.04 -7.37
C GLU A 310 -0.02 18.26 -7.18
N LEU A 311 -0.84 18.01 -8.20
CA LEU A 311 -2.31 18.13 -8.07
C LEU A 311 -2.92 17.03 -7.19
N ILE A 312 -2.34 15.83 -7.19
CA ILE A 312 -2.70 14.76 -6.25
C ILE A 312 -2.34 15.17 -4.82
N ARG A 313 -1.14 15.72 -4.60
CA ARG A 313 -0.72 16.27 -3.31
C ARG A 313 -1.67 17.36 -2.85
N GLU A 314 -2.00 18.33 -3.70
CA GLU A 314 -2.97 19.38 -3.36
C GLU A 314 -4.35 18.83 -3.01
N GLY A 315 -4.84 17.81 -3.73
CA GLY A 315 -6.11 17.16 -3.41
C GLY A 315 -6.10 16.44 -2.06
N LEU A 316 -4.97 15.83 -1.68
CA LEU A 316 -4.79 15.24 -0.35
C LEU A 316 -4.73 16.33 0.74
N GLU A 317 -4.02 17.44 0.50
CA GLU A 317 -4.01 18.58 1.42
C GLU A 317 -5.40 19.22 1.60
N ASP A 318 -6.22 19.24 0.56
CA ASP A 318 -7.62 19.69 0.68
C ASP A 318 -8.39 18.81 1.69
N ARG A 319 -8.12 17.48 1.72
CA ARG A 319 -8.72 16.56 2.71
C ARG A 319 -8.24 16.84 4.13
N GLU A 320 -6.98 17.22 4.31
CA GLU A 320 -6.47 17.63 5.63
C GLU A 320 -7.19 18.87 6.16
N TYR A 321 -7.63 19.78 5.28
CA TYR A 321 -8.44 20.93 5.71
C TYR A 321 -9.80 20.46 6.24
N PHE A 322 -10.45 19.53 5.54
CA PHE A 322 -11.70 18.94 6.02
C PHE A 322 -11.53 18.19 7.35
N PHE A 323 -10.42 17.46 7.51
CA PHE A 323 -10.07 16.80 8.77
C PHE A 323 -9.92 17.81 9.91
N ILE A 324 -9.09 18.84 9.73
CA ILE A 324 -8.89 19.90 10.72
C ILE A 324 -10.22 20.58 11.06
N LEU A 325 -11.05 20.88 10.06
CA LEU A 325 -12.35 21.51 10.26
C LEU A 325 -13.29 20.63 11.10
N ARG A 326 -13.33 19.31 10.86
CA ARG A 326 -14.11 18.37 11.68
C ARG A 326 -13.65 18.32 13.13
N GLU A 327 -12.35 18.26 13.36
CA GLU A 327 -11.79 18.18 14.72
C GLU A 327 -12.06 19.46 15.50
N LEU A 328 -11.85 20.62 14.89
CA LEU A 328 -12.17 21.91 15.50
C LEU A 328 -13.67 22.08 15.75
N LEU A 329 -14.51 21.61 14.81
CA LEU A 329 -15.95 21.65 14.98
C LEU A 329 -16.37 20.83 16.20
N ARG A 330 -15.85 19.60 16.36
CA ARG A 330 -16.10 18.75 17.54
C ARG A 330 -15.66 19.43 18.84
N GLU A 331 -14.50 20.06 18.84
CA GLU A 331 -13.98 20.77 20.02
C GLU A 331 -14.82 22.00 20.38
N ALA A 332 -15.35 22.70 19.38
CA ALA A 332 -16.15 23.91 19.53
C ALA A 332 -17.61 23.66 19.86
N GLU A 333 -18.12 22.42 19.74
CA GLU A 333 -19.49 22.09 20.11
C GLU A 333 -19.76 22.44 21.58
N GLY A 334 -20.81 23.24 21.81
CA GLY A 334 -21.17 23.76 23.14
C GLY A 334 -20.31 24.92 23.64
N LYS A 335 -19.25 25.33 22.92
CA LYS A 335 -18.38 26.48 23.26
C LYS A 335 -18.55 27.65 22.30
N ALA A 336 -18.76 27.37 21.02
CA ALA A 336 -18.92 28.38 19.99
C ALA A 336 -20.38 28.78 19.74
N GLY A 337 -20.56 29.99 19.20
CA GLY A 337 -21.87 30.48 18.75
C GLY A 337 -22.42 29.63 17.59
N GLU A 338 -23.75 29.48 17.55
CA GLU A 338 -24.43 28.67 16.52
C GLU A 338 -24.15 29.17 15.10
N ASP A 339 -23.88 30.47 14.91
CA ASP A 339 -23.52 31.03 13.61
C ASP A 339 -22.17 30.51 13.10
N VAL A 340 -21.17 30.36 14.00
CA VAL A 340 -19.84 29.83 13.67
C VAL A 340 -19.92 28.33 13.40
N LEU A 341 -20.64 27.59 14.25
CA LEU A 341 -20.85 26.15 14.07
C LEU A 341 -21.58 25.86 12.75
N ARG A 342 -22.59 26.66 12.39
CA ARG A 342 -23.31 26.52 11.13
C ARG A 342 -22.41 26.75 9.92
N GLU A 343 -21.59 27.79 9.91
CA GLU A 343 -20.65 28.06 8.81
C GLU A 343 -19.69 26.88 8.59
N ALA A 344 -19.13 26.33 9.68
CA ALA A 344 -18.28 25.14 9.59
C ALA A 344 -19.02 23.93 9.04
N ARG A 345 -20.26 23.67 9.50
CA ARG A 345 -21.10 22.59 8.96
C ARG A 345 -21.46 22.78 7.49
N GLU A 346 -21.63 24.03 7.04
CA GLU A 346 -21.85 24.34 5.62
C GLU A 346 -20.59 24.12 4.79
N ALA A 347 -19.42 24.54 5.29
CA ALA A 347 -18.14 24.31 4.60
C ALA A 347 -17.81 22.81 4.44
N LEU A 348 -18.16 21.97 5.43
CA LEU A 348 -18.01 20.50 5.32
C LEU A 348 -18.88 19.86 4.21
N LYS A 349 -19.91 20.55 3.71
CA LYS A 349 -20.80 20.07 2.64
C LYS A 349 -20.37 20.49 1.24
N LEU A 350 -19.30 21.28 1.11
CA LEU A 350 -18.82 21.75 -0.19
C LEU A 350 -18.49 20.63 -1.19
N PRO A 351 -17.99 19.44 -0.78
CA PRO A 351 -17.83 18.32 -1.70
C PRO A 351 -19.12 17.93 -2.45
N ASP A 352 -20.30 18.08 -1.82
CA ASP A 352 -21.59 17.78 -2.45
C ASP A 352 -21.94 18.76 -3.57
N GLU A 353 -21.49 20.02 -3.46
CA GLU A 353 -21.69 21.05 -4.48
C GLU A 353 -20.81 20.81 -5.71
N LEU A 354 -19.56 20.38 -5.49
CA LEU A 354 -18.55 20.22 -6.54
C LEU A 354 -18.56 18.85 -7.22
N VAL A 355 -19.01 17.81 -6.51
CA VAL A 355 -19.03 16.43 -6.99
C VAL A 355 -20.47 15.93 -6.97
N ARG A 356 -21.17 15.95 -8.11
CA ARG A 356 -22.52 15.41 -8.23
C ARG A 356 -22.49 13.88 -8.22
N SER A 357 -21.59 13.29 -9.01
CA SER A 357 -21.28 11.85 -9.04
C SER A 357 -19.79 11.62 -9.37
N LEU A 358 -19.35 10.35 -9.42
CA LEU A 358 -17.98 10.01 -9.85
C LEU A 358 -17.70 10.28 -11.34
N THR A 359 -18.72 10.62 -12.12
CA THR A 359 -18.64 10.94 -13.56
C THR A 359 -19.17 12.34 -13.89
N ASP A 360 -19.68 13.05 -12.89
CA ASP A 360 -20.25 14.38 -13.02
C ASP A 360 -19.80 15.27 -11.86
N PHE A 361 -18.84 16.14 -12.14
CA PHE A 361 -18.19 17.01 -11.18
C PHE A 361 -17.82 18.32 -11.87
N THR A 362 -17.48 19.34 -11.09
CA THR A 362 -17.05 20.61 -11.66
C THR A 362 -15.83 20.44 -12.58
N THR A 363 -15.87 21.11 -13.72
CA THR A 363 -14.73 21.20 -14.63
C THR A 363 -14.01 22.55 -14.53
N ASP A 364 -14.50 23.44 -13.65
CA ASP A 364 -13.90 24.74 -13.38
C ASP A 364 -12.98 24.68 -12.15
N PRO A 365 -11.65 24.79 -12.31
CA PRO A 365 -10.73 24.76 -11.18
C PRO A 365 -10.95 25.91 -10.19
N GLU A 366 -11.51 27.03 -10.63
CA GLU A 366 -11.77 28.18 -9.77
C GLU A 366 -12.81 27.85 -8.67
N GLU A 367 -13.77 26.95 -8.96
CA GLU A 367 -14.75 26.51 -7.96
C GLU A 367 -14.07 25.72 -6.82
N ILE A 368 -13.07 24.89 -7.14
CA ILE A 368 -12.29 24.17 -6.12
C ILE A 368 -11.48 25.15 -5.26
N PHE A 369 -10.82 26.14 -5.86
CA PHE A 369 -10.03 27.12 -5.11
C PHE A 369 -10.90 27.95 -4.15
N LYS A 370 -12.05 28.43 -4.62
CA LYS A 370 -13.03 29.14 -3.79
C LYS A 370 -13.57 28.26 -2.66
N ALA A 371 -13.84 26.98 -2.93
CA ALA A 371 -14.29 26.05 -1.92
C ALA A 371 -13.22 25.79 -0.86
N ARG A 372 -11.95 25.54 -1.26
CA ARG A 372 -10.83 25.39 -0.32
C ARG A 372 -10.68 26.62 0.57
N GLU A 373 -10.80 27.82 0.00
CA GLU A 373 -10.72 29.07 0.76
C GLU A 373 -11.87 29.19 1.79
N ARG A 374 -13.09 28.79 1.43
CA ARG A 374 -14.23 28.75 2.37
C ARG A 374 -13.96 27.80 3.55
N VAL A 375 -13.42 26.61 3.29
CA VAL A 375 -13.01 25.66 4.34
C VAL A 375 -11.93 26.28 5.23
N ALA A 376 -10.91 26.91 4.65
CA ALA A 376 -9.84 27.58 5.39
C ALA A 376 -10.35 28.71 6.29
N ARG A 377 -11.26 29.54 5.78
CA ARG A 377 -11.89 30.62 6.58
C ARG A 377 -12.69 30.08 7.75
N ALA A 378 -13.43 28.98 7.56
CA ALA A 378 -14.16 28.32 8.64
C ALA A 378 -13.22 27.76 9.72
N ILE A 379 -12.08 27.17 9.33
CA ILE A 379 -11.03 26.72 10.25
C ILE A 379 -10.51 27.90 11.09
N GLU A 380 -10.08 28.99 10.46
CA GLU A 380 -9.52 30.15 11.14
C GLU A 380 -10.53 30.80 12.09
N ARG A 381 -11.82 30.84 11.70
CA ARG A 381 -12.89 31.38 12.54
C ARG A 381 -13.13 30.52 13.78
N LEU A 382 -13.14 29.19 13.64
CA LEU A 382 -13.25 28.28 14.79
C LEU A 382 -12.06 28.39 15.73
N LYS A 383 -10.83 28.39 15.21
CA LYS A 383 -9.61 28.57 16.02
C LYS A 383 -9.67 29.87 16.82
N SER A 384 -9.98 30.99 16.16
CA SER A 384 -10.08 32.29 16.82
C SER A 384 -11.09 32.30 17.96
N HIS A 385 -12.22 31.59 17.80
CA HIS A 385 -13.24 31.50 18.84
C HIS A 385 -12.78 30.62 20.02
N LEU A 386 -12.12 29.49 19.74
CA LEU A 386 -11.59 28.57 20.75
C LEU A 386 -10.43 29.18 21.56
N GLU A 387 -9.59 30.00 20.92
CA GLU A 387 -8.47 30.70 21.60
C GLU A 387 -8.95 31.92 22.41
N GLY A 388 -10.09 32.50 22.03
CA GLY A 388 -10.68 33.67 22.69
C GLY A 388 -11.72 33.37 23.77
N SER A 389 -12.12 32.11 23.93
CA SER A 389 -13.06 31.61 24.95
C SER A 389 -12.30 30.97 26.11
#